data_AF-A0AA38NJ94-F1
#
_entry.id   AF-A0AA38NJ94-F1
#
_cell.length_a   1.000
_cell.length_b   1.000
_cell.length_c   1.000
_cell.angle_alpha   90.00
_cell.angle_beta   90.00
_cell.angle_gamma   90.00
#
_symmetry.space_group_name_H-M   'P 1'
#
loop_
_entity.id
_entity.type
_entity.pdbx_description
1 polymer ?
#
loop_
_entity_poly.entity_id
_entity_poly.type
_entity_poly.pdbx_seq_one_letter_code
_entity_poly.pdbx_strand_id
1 'polypeptide(L)'
;MDRTFVGSSGGQIFHEMMLRHGQGAGHMAGVVLVTSGPGATNVITSMQDALSDGVPLVVFSGQVATSAIGSDAFQEADVIGISRSCTKWNVMVKDISELPRRINEVFKIATSGRPGPILVDLPKDVTAGILRHYARY
;
A
#
# COMPACT_ATOMS: atom_id res chain seq x y z
N MET A 1 -16.46 -8.72 -9.55
CA MET A 1 -16.10 -7.34 -9.15
C MET A 1 -17.23 -6.82 -8.28
N ASP A 2 -16.94 -6.40 -7.05
CA ASP A 2 -17.96 -5.85 -6.14
C ASP A 2 -18.52 -4.55 -6.75
N ARG A 3 -19.85 -4.47 -6.89
CA ARG A 3 -20.52 -3.31 -7.49
C ARG A 3 -20.68 -2.16 -6.51
N THR A 4 -20.42 -2.35 -5.21
CA THR A 4 -20.59 -1.29 -4.20
C THR A 4 -19.68 -0.08 -4.43
N PHE A 5 -18.60 -0.24 -5.19
CA PHE A 5 -17.60 0.80 -5.44
C PHE A 5 -17.72 1.48 -6.81
N VAL A 6 -18.69 1.08 -7.63
CA VAL A 6 -18.88 1.65 -8.97
C VAL A 6 -19.46 3.06 -8.84
N GLY A 7 -18.70 4.07 -9.28
CA GLY A 7 -19.08 5.48 -9.19
C GLY A 7 -18.69 6.16 -7.86
N SER A 8 -18.10 5.42 -6.92
CA SER A 8 -17.54 5.96 -5.69
C SER A 8 -16.21 6.68 -5.95
N SER A 9 -16.01 7.82 -5.30
CA SER A 9 -14.69 8.45 -5.24
C SER A 9 -13.71 7.58 -4.45
N GLY A 10 -12.40 7.78 -4.64
CA GLY A 10 -11.38 7.04 -3.88
C GLY A 10 -11.57 7.15 -2.35
N GLY A 11 -12.00 8.32 -1.87
CA GLY A 11 -12.34 8.53 -0.46
C GLY A 11 -13.59 7.76 0.00
N GLN A 12 -14.61 7.59 -0.86
CA GLN A 12 -15.81 6.81 -0.55
C GLN A 12 -15.52 5.31 -0.52
N ILE A 13 -14.71 4.81 -1.46
CA ILE A 13 -14.25 3.41 -1.46
C ILE A 13 -13.51 3.11 -0.15
N PHE A 14 -12.64 4.03 0.28
CA PHE A 14 -11.90 3.87 1.52
C PHE A 14 -12.76 3.99 2.77
N HIS A 15 -13.68 4.96 2.84
CA HIS A 15 -14.61 5.09 3.97
C HIS A 15 -15.45 3.83 4.15
N GLU A 16 -15.96 3.27 3.05
CA GLU A 16 -16.69 2.01 3.03
C GLU A 16 -15.81 0.82 3.47
N MET A 17 -14.53 0.78 3.09
CA MET A 17 -13.57 -0.20 3.62
C MET A 17 -13.33 -0.04 5.13
N MET A 18 -13.20 1.18 5.64
CA MET A 18 -13.03 1.47 7.08
C MET A 18 -14.29 1.10 7.88
N LEU A 19 -15.48 1.41 7.37
CA LEU A 19 -16.76 1.03 8.00
C LEU A 19 -16.90 -0.50 8.10
N ARG A 20 -16.51 -1.24 7.06
CA ARG A 20 -16.53 -2.71 7.06
C ARG A 20 -15.50 -3.31 8.00
N HIS A 21 -14.38 -2.64 8.22
CA HIS A 21 -13.36 -3.03 9.19
C HIS A 21 -13.85 -2.86 10.64
N GLY A 22 -14.46 -1.71 10.94
CA GLY A 22 -14.99 -1.37 12.27
C GLY A 22 -16.20 -2.18 12.74
N GLN A 23 -16.86 -2.95 11.87
CA GLN A 23 -18.09 -3.69 12.18
C GLN A 23 -17.92 -5.21 12.41
N GLY A 24 -16.71 -5.77 12.34
CA GLY A 24 -16.56 -7.21 12.66
C GLY A 24 -15.23 -7.91 12.35
N ALA A 25 -14.22 -7.24 11.79
CA ALA A 25 -12.94 -7.86 11.48
C ALA A 25 -11.95 -7.64 12.62
N GLY A 26 -12.04 -8.42 13.70
CA GLY A 26 -11.19 -8.28 14.88
C GLY A 26 -9.70 -8.11 14.52
N HIS A 27 -9.10 -6.97 14.90
CA HIS A 27 -7.66 -6.62 14.87
C HIS A 27 -6.79 -6.96 13.63
N MET A 28 -7.33 -7.55 12.55
CA MET A 28 -6.59 -7.89 11.34
C MET A 28 -6.35 -6.63 10.51
N ALA A 29 -5.23 -6.52 9.77
CA ALA A 29 -5.01 -5.34 8.93
C ALA A 29 -5.93 -5.33 7.70
N GLY A 30 -6.55 -4.20 7.39
CA GLY A 30 -7.20 -3.97 6.10
C GLY A 30 -6.18 -3.93 4.97
N VAL A 31 -6.56 -4.35 3.76
CA VAL A 31 -5.67 -4.35 2.58
C VAL A 31 -6.28 -3.52 1.46
N VAL A 32 -5.48 -2.61 0.91
CA VAL A 32 -5.82 -1.77 -0.24
C VAL A 32 -4.80 -2.03 -1.35
N LEU A 33 -5.27 -2.17 -2.59
CA LEU A 33 -4.44 -2.32 -3.78
C LEU A 33 -4.81 -1.23 -4.79
N VAL A 34 -3.85 -0.39 -5.15
CA VAL A 34 -4.02 0.74 -6.06
C VAL A 34 -2.91 0.80 -7.11
N THR A 35 -3.18 1.45 -8.23
CA THR A 35 -2.17 1.73 -9.26
C THR A 35 -1.21 2.85 -8.82
N SER A 36 -0.18 3.12 -9.62
CA SER A 36 0.78 4.21 -9.41
C SER A 36 0.14 5.60 -9.55
N GLY A 37 0.94 6.63 -9.28
CA GLY A 37 0.58 8.04 -9.49
C GLY A 37 -0.79 8.37 -8.89
N PRO A 38 -1.81 8.68 -9.72
CA PRO A 38 -3.13 9.09 -9.22
C PRO A 38 -3.80 8.05 -8.30
N GLY A 39 -3.57 6.75 -8.52
CA GLY A 39 -4.14 5.70 -7.66
C GLY A 39 -3.60 5.78 -6.24
N ALA A 40 -2.28 5.92 -6.11
CA ALA A 40 -1.58 6.03 -4.84
C ALA A 40 -1.82 7.39 -4.15
N THR A 41 -1.90 8.49 -4.89
CA THR A 41 -2.17 9.80 -4.28
C THR A 41 -3.60 9.94 -3.76
N ASN A 42 -4.57 9.21 -4.33
CA ASN A 42 -5.96 9.25 -3.90
C ASN A 42 -6.21 8.59 -2.52
N VAL A 43 -5.26 7.83 -2.00
CA VAL A 43 -5.38 7.17 -0.68
C VAL A 43 -4.64 7.91 0.43
N ILE A 44 -4.00 9.06 0.16
CA ILE A 44 -3.20 9.78 1.16
C ILE A 44 -4.03 10.29 2.35
N THR A 45 -5.18 10.92 2.09
CA THR A 45 -6.10 11.37 3.15
C THR A 45 -6.56 10.20 4.03
N SER A 46 -6.80 9.08 3.36
CA SER A 46 -7.31 7.84 3.90
C SER A 46 -6.27 7.17 4.82
N MET A 47 -5.01 7.20 4.41
CA MET A 47 -3.89 6.75 5.23
C MET A 47 -3.68 7.66 6.43
N GLN A 48 -3.79 8.99 6.28
CA GLN A 48 -3.70 9.89 7.43
C GLN A 48 -4.80 9.63 8.47
N ASP A 49 -6.02 9.34 8.02
CA ASP A 49 -7.13 8.95 8.88
C ASP A 49 -6.80 7.69 9.69
N ALA A 50 -6.38 6.62 9.00
CA ALA A 50 -5.95 5.38 9.65
C ALA A 50 -4.77 5.57 10.61
N LEU A 51 -3.82 6.45 10.31
CA LEU A 51 -2.71 6.78 11.20
C LEU A 51 -3.19 7.50 12.47
N SER A 52 -4.12 8.44 12.31
CA SER A 52 -4.70 9.21 13.40
C SER A 52 -5.52 8.32 14.34
N ASP A 53 -6.30 7.41 13.79
CA ASP A 53 -7.20 6.53 14.55
C ASP A 53 -6.50 5.25 15.05
N GLY A 54 -5.28 4.99 14.58
CA GLY A 54 -4.53 3.78 14.94
C GLY A 54 -5.15 2.51 14.35
N VAL A 55 -5.62 2.59 13.09
CA VAL A 55 -6.24 1.47 12.36
C VAL A 55 -5.16 0.73 11.56
N PRO A 56 -5.04 -0.61 11.68
CA PRO A 56 -4.07 -1.38 10.90
C PRO A 56 -4.50 -1.45 9.44
N LEU A 57 -3.68 -0.89 8.55
CA LEU A 57 -3.92 -0.83 7.10
C LEU A 57 -2.63 -1.14 6.34
N VAL A 58 -2.72 -1.94 5.28
CA VAL A 58 -1.61 -2.18 4.34
C VAL A 58 -2.05 -1.75 2.95
N VAL A 59 -1.38 -0.74 2.40
CA VAL A 59 -1.60 -0.22 1.05
C VAL A 59 -0.50 -0.73 0.14
N PHE A 60 -0.87 -1.45 -0.90
CA PHE A 60 0.01 -1.80 -2.01
C PHE A 60 -0.24 -0.83 -3.16
N SER A 61 0.77 -0.04 -3.52
CA SER A 61 0.73 0.84 -4.69
C SER A 61 1.59 0.26 -5.81
N GLY A 62 1.09 0.35 -7.04
CA GLY A 62 1.94 0.17 -8.21
C GLY A 62 2.95 1.31 -8.34
N GLN A 63 4.03 1.07 -9.06
CA GLN A 63 5.01 2.08 -9.44
C GLN A 63 5.47 1.84 -10.89
N VAL A 64 6.02 2.87 -11.53
CA VAL A 64 6.72 2.74 -12.81
C VAL A 64 7.87 1.73 -12.71
N ALA A 65 8.41 1.30 -13.85
CA ALA A 65 9.54 0.37 -13.81
C ALA A 65 10.72 1.02 -13.08
N THR A 66 11.53 0.23 -12.37
CA THR A 66 12.68 0.76 -11.62
C THR A 66 13.62 1.61 -12.48
N SER A 67 13.78 1.27 -13.76
CA SER A 67 14.59 2.01 -14.74
C SER A 67 14.01 3.37 -15.18
N ALA A 68 12.74 3.64 -14.87
CA ALA A 68 12.03 4.87 -15.22
C ALA A 68 11.81 5.79 -14.01
N ILE A 69 12.22 5.38 -12.81
CA ILE A 69 12.11 6.22 -11.60
C ILE A 69 13.07 7.41 -11.73
N GLY A 70 12.57 8.61 -11.44
CA GLY A 70 13.26 9.89 -11.56
C GLY A 70 13.25 10.49 -12.97
N SER A 71 12.38 10.00 -13.88
CA SER A 71 12.36 10.44 -15.28
C SER A 71 11.10 11.21 -15.69
N ASP A 72 10.23 11.52 -14.72
CA ASP A 72 8.90 12.10 -14.95
C ASP A 72 8.04 11.22 -15.88
N ALA A 73 8.14 9.90 -15.67
CA ALA A 73 7.42 8.92 -16.46
C ALA A 73 5.90 9.02 -16.26
N PHE A 74 5.13 8.50 -17.22
CA PHE A 74 3.67 8.51 -17.13
C PHE A 74 3.18 7.80 -15.85
N GLN A 75 2.38 8.51 -15.05
CA GLN A 75 1.88 8.07 -13.73
C GLN A 75 2.99 7.79 -12.70
N GLU A 76 4.17 8.38 -12.86
CA GLU A 76 5.17 8.45 -11.81
C GLU A 76 4.74 9.46 -10.74
N ALA A 77 4.95 9.09 -9.48
CA ALA A 77 4.92 10.01 -8.33
C ALA A 77 5.85 9.47 -7.25
N ASP A 78 6.47 10.36 -6.48
CA ASP A 78 7.23 9.97 -5.28
C ASP A 78 6.27 9.59 -4.14
N VAL A 79 5.59 8.45 -4.29
CA VAL A 79 4.61 7.93 -3.32
C VAL A 79 5.28 7.66 -1.96
N ILE A 80 6.56 7.27 -1.95
CA ILE A 80 7.34 7.11 -0.73
C ILE A 80 7.52 8.44 0.00
N GLY A 81 7.88 9.51 -0.70
CA GLY A 81 7.97 10.85 -0.14
C GLY A 81 6.62 11.37 0.34
N ILE A 82 5.59 11.29 -0.51
CA ILE A 82 4.24 11.79 -0.23
C ILE A 82 3.62 11.08 0.99
N SER A 83 3.75 9.75 1.08
CA SER A 83 3.13 8.98 2.16
C SER A 83 3.93 8.94 3.47
N ARG A 84 5.16 9.47 3.50
CA ARG A 84 6.08 9.34 4.64
C ARG A 84 5.50 9.90 5.94
N SER A 85 4.77 11.01 5.88
CA SER A 85 4.17 11.64 7.06
C SER A 85 2.83 11.05 7.48
N CYS A 86 2.13 10.35 6.59
CA CYS A 86 0.82 9.74 6.85
C CYS A 86 0.87 8.21 6.89
N THR A 87 2.06 7.64 7.06
CA THR A 87 2.29 6.22 7.31
C THR A 87 3.00 6.01 8.63
N LYS A 88 2.76 4.84 9.24
CA LYS A 88 3.64 4.34 10.29
C LYS A 88 4.98 3.91 9.72
N TRP A 89 4.98 3.35 8.51
CA TRP A 89 6.17 3.01 7.75
C TRP A 89 5.83 2.85 6.27
N ASN A 90 6.81 3.08 5.40
CA ASN A 90 6.67 2.81 3.98
C ASN A 90 7.97 2.26 3.37
N VAL A 91 7.82 1.54 2.26
CA VAL A 91 8.95 0.93 1.56
C VAL A 91 8.65 0.76 0.07
N MET A 92 9.68 0.92 -0.76
CA MET A 92 9.65 0.52 -2.16
C MET A 92 10.43 -0.78 -2.32
N VAL A 93 9.82 -1.77 -2.97
CA VAL A 93 10.47 -3.06 -3.25
C VAL A 93 11.29 -2.91 -4.53
N LYS A 94 12.62 -2.94 -4.40
CA LYS A 94 13.54 -2.74 -5.55
C LYS A 94 13.91 -4.03 -6.28
N ASP A 95 13.75 -5.18 -5.62
CA ASP A 95 14.11 -6.48 -6.16
C ASP A 95 13.07 -7.52 -5.75
N ILE A 96 12.76 -8.46 -6.66
CA ILE A 96 11.72 -9.48 -6.45
C ILE A 96 12.08 -10.44 -5.30
N SER A 97 13.36 -10.64 -4.99
CA SER A 97 13.81 -11.47 -3.86
C SER A 97 13.42 -10.87 -2.51
N GLU A 98 13.24 -9.54 -2.42
CA GLU A 98 12.79 -8.89 -1.20
C GLU A 98 11.28 -9.04 -0.96
N LEU A 99 10.51 -9.22 -2.03
CA LEU A 99 9.04 -9.14 -2.00
C LEU A 99 8.41 -10.07 -0.93
N PRO A 100 8.79 -11.36 -0.81
CA PRO A 100 8.21 -12.24 0.20
C PRO A 100 8.51 -11.79 1.63
N ARG A 101 9.73 -11.31 1.90
CA ARG A 101 10.11 -10.81 3.23
C ARG A 101 9.34 -9.53 3.56
N ARG A 102 9.24 -8.61 2.61
CA ARG A 102 8.53 -7.33 2.79
C ARG A 102 7.05 -7.55 3.08
N ILE A 103 6.40 -8.46 2.35
CA ILE A 103 4.98 -8.82 2.61
C ILE A 103 4.82 -9.36 4.03
N ASN A 104 5.74 -10.21 4.53
CA ASN A 104 5.65 -10.73 5.90
C ASN A 104 5.90 -9.67 6.98
N GLU A 105 6.79 -8.70 6.72
CA GLU A 105 7.09 -7.61 7.66
C GLU A 105 5.93 -6.62 7.79
N VAL A 106 5.28 -6.25 6.69
CA VAL A 106 4.34 -5.12 6.69
C VAL A 106 3.12 -5.38 7.57
N PHE A 107 2.60 -6.61 7.60
CA PHE A 107 1.47 -6.96 8.48
C PHE A 107 1.85 -6.94 9.96
N LYS A 108 3.08 -7.34 10.30
CA LYS A 108 3.59 -7.26 11.67
C LYS A 108 3.76 -5.81 12.12
N ILE A 109 4.27 -4.94 11.24
CA ILE A 109 4.46 -3.52 11.55
C ILE A 109 3.10 -2.81 11.66
N ALA A 110 2.15 -3.12 10.76
CA ALA A 110 0.81 -2.51 10.76
C ALA A 110 0.03 -2.80 12.06
N THR A 111 0.25 -3.96 12.69
CA THR A 111 -0.55 -4.43 13.84
C THR A 111 0.17 -4.35 15.20
N SER A 112 1.50 -4.20 15.22
CA SER A 112 2.28 -4.13 16.47
C SER A 112 2.22 -2.78 17.16
N GLY A 113 2.29 -2.75 18.50
CA GLY A 113 2.22 -1.51 19.26
C GLY A 113 0.92 -0.75 19.00
N ARG A 114 0.98 0.56 18.75
CA ARG A 114 -0.15 1.29 18.17
C ARG A 114 -0.31 0.88 16.71
N PRO A 115 -1.45 0.30 16.29
CA PRO A 115 -1.63 -0.08 14.89
C PRO A 115 -1.64 1.16 13.98
N GLY A 116 -1.42 0.96 12.69
CA GLY A 116 -1.40 2.06 11.75
C GLY A 116 -1.14 1.63 10.30
N PRO A 117 -1.21 2.58 9.36
CA PRO A 117 -1.08 2.33 7.94
C PRO A 117 0.37 2.13 7.51
N ILE A 118 0.56 1.17 6.60
CA ILE A 118 1.83 0.86 5.94
C ILE A 118 1.64 0.98 4.43
N LEU A 119 2.64 1.51 3.73
CA LEU A 119 2.66 1.53 2.26
C LEU A 119 3.80 0.67 1.71
N VAL A 120 3.47 -0.15 0.71
CA VAL A 120 4.41 -0.96 -0.07
C VAL A 120 4.31 -0.55 -1.53
N ASP A 121 5.33 0.13 -2.02
CA ASP A 121 5.43 0.59 -3.40
C ASP A 121 6.09 -0.48 -4.27
N LEU A 122 5.40 -0.87 -5.35
CA LEU A 122 5.69 -2.06 -6.15
C LEU A 122 5.95 -1.68 -7.63
N PRO A 123 7.22 -1.54 -8.03
CA PRO A 123 7.59 -1.35 -9.43
C PRO A 123 7.03 -2.47 -10.33
N LYS A 124 6.54 -2.09 -11.51
CA LYS A 124 5.91 -3.04 -12.44
C LYS A 124 6.86 -4.15 -12.91
N ASP A 125 8.15 -3.85 -13.05
CA ASP A 125 9.20 -4.80 -13.45
C ASP A 125 9.55 -5.78 -12.33
N VAL A 126 9.45 -5.34 -11.07
CA VAL A 126 9.63 -6.21 -9.90
C VAL A 126 8.46 -7.19 -9.78
N THR A 127 7.23 -6.72 -9.95
CA THR A 127 6.02 -7.56 -9.85
C THR A 127 5.79 -8.47 -11.06
N ALA A 128 6.25 -8.07 -12.25
CA ALA A 128 6.25 -8.91 -13.45
C ALA A 128 7.45 -9.88 -13.51
N GLY A 129 8.43 -9.73 -12.63
CA GLY A 129 9.61 -10.58 -12.58
C GLY A 129 9.27 -12.02 -12.17
N ILE A 130 10.17 -12.95 -12.52
CA ILE A 130 10.09 -14.35 -12.07
C ILE A 130 11.22 -14.61 -11.09
N LEU A 131 10.85 -14.91 -9.84
CA LEU A 131 11.81 -15.29 -8.81
C LEU A 131 12.28 -16.73 -9.07
N ARG A 132 13.53 -16.89 -9.52
CA ARG A 132 14.10 -18.21 -9.85
C ARG A 132 14.68 -18.95 -8.65
N HIS A 133 15.21 -18.21 -7.68
CA HIS A 133 15.82 -18.77 -6.48
C HIS A 133 15.39 -17.96 -5.26
N TYR A 134 14.67 -18.60 -4.34
CA TYR A 134 14.36 -18.01 -3.04
C TYR A 134 15.31 -18.59 -2.01
N ALA A 135 16.28 -17.80 -1.56
CA ALA A 135 17.13 -18.18 -0.44
C ALA A 135 16.27 -18.23 0.83
N ARG A 136 15.91 -19.43 1.26
CA ARG A 136 15.33 -19.65 2.59
C ARG A 136 16.47 -19.51 3.60
N TYR A 137 16.46 -18.43 4.37
CA TYR A 137 17.22 -18.35 5.61
C TYR A 137 16.54 -19.21 6.67
#